data_AF-A0A0N0D662-F1
#
_entry.id   AF-A0A0N0D662-F1
#
_cell.length_a   1.000
_cell.length_b   1.000
_cell.length_c   1.000
_cell.angle_alpha   90.00
_cell.angle_beta   90.00
_cell.angle_gamma   90.00
#
_symmetry.space_group_name_H-M   'P 1'
#
loop_
_entity.id
_entity.type
_entity.pdbx_description
1 polymer ?
#
loop_
_entity_poly.entity_id
_entity_poly.type
_entity_poly.pdbx_seq_one_letter_code
_entity_poly.pdbx_strand_id
1 'polypeptide(L)'
;MQYPIILKSKSSNYYEAEPLGIPELRFIGNSETDAFQKITLALKEWFTSSKIVQVNIPEVQESNPWLKACGRSSDDPDFEDFIKEIRNMRSENTKL
;
A
#
# COMPACT_ATOMS: atom_id res chain seq x y z
N MET A 1 -16.60 15.14 -16.33
CA MET A 1 -15.30 14.73 -15.75
C MET A 1 -15.34 13.21 -15.56
N GLN A 2 -14.25 12.52 -15.84
CA GLN A 2 -14.09 11.09 -15.54
C GLN A 2 -13.14 10.96 -14.36
N TYR A 3 -13.45 10.10 -13.40
CA TYR A 3 -12.60 9.84 -12.24
C TYR A 3 -12.45 8.33 -12.04
N PRO A 4 -11.22 7.82 -11.89
CA PRO A 4 -10.99 6.39 -11.72
C PRO A 4 -11.55 5.92 -10.38
N ILE A 5 -12.35 4.87 -10.42
CA ILE A 5 -12.84 4.16 -9.24
C ILE A 5 -12.33 2.73 -9.25
N ILE A 6 -12.16 2.17 -8.06
CA ILE A 6 -11.95 0.75 -7.83
C ILE A 6 -13.29 0.17 -7.44
N LEU A 7 -13.74 -0.84 -8.18
CA LEU A 7 -14.94 -1.62 -7.86
C LEU A 7 -14.53 -3.04 -7.49
N LYS A 8 -14.90 -3.49 -6.30
CA LYS A 8 -14.59 -4.83 -5.79
C LYS A 8 -15.88 -5.62 -5.61
N SER A 9 -15.99 -6.78 -6.27
CA SER A 9 -17.03 -7.76 -5.94
C SER A 9 -16.59 -8.53 -4.69
N LYS A 10 -17.35 -8.43 -3.60
CA LYS A 10 -17.08 -9.12 -2.32
C LYS A 10 -17.91 -10.39 -2.16
N SER A 11 -19.13 -10.40 -2.69
CA SER A 11 -19.99 -11.57 -2.84
C SER A 11 -21.07 -11.28 -3.90
N SER A 12 -21.95 -12.25 -4.17
CA SER A 12 -22.96 -12.19 -5.24
C SER A 12 -23.79 -10.91 -5.26
N ASN A 13 -24.08 -10.35 -4.07
CA ASN A 13 -24.88 -9.14 -3.91
C ASN A 13 -24.15 -8.09 -3.05
N TYR A 14 -22.81 -8.09 -3.06
CA TYR A 14 -22.03 -7.11 -2.30
C TYR A 14 -20.89 -6.58 -3.16
N TYR A 15 -20.96 -5.29 -3.42
CA TYR A 15 -19.98 -4.55 -4.21
C TYR A 15 -19.47 -3.38 -3.37
N GLU A 16 -18.15 -3.22 -3.32
CA GLU A 16 -17.48 -2.10 -2.66
C GLU A 16 -16.90 -1.19 -3.74
N ALA A 17 -17.24 0.10 -3.70
CA ALA A 17 -16.70 1.10 -4.61
C ALA A 17 -15.91 2.16 -3.82
N GLU A 18 -14.72 2.51 -4.30
CA GLU A 18 -13.87 3.57 -3.76
C GLU A 18 -13.15 4.35 -4.89
N PRO A 19 -12.99 5.68 -4.81
CA PRO A 19 -12.22 6.46 -5.76
C PRO A 19 -10.73 6.25 -5.55
N LEU A 20 -9.97 6.28 -6.63
CA LEU A 20 -8.51 6.21 -6.52
C LEU A 20 -7.96 7.49 -5.88
N GLY A 21 -7.38 7.38 -4.68
CA GLY A 21 -6.74 8.49 -3.97
C GLY A 21 -7.65 9.27 -3.00
N ILE A 22 -8.89 8.82 -2.77
CA ILE A 22 -9.81 9.39 -1.76
C ILE A 22 -10.40 8.22 -0.93
N PRO A 23 -9.61 7.58 -0.05
CA PRO A 23 -10.01 6.36 0.65
C PRO A 23 -11.16 6.54 1.64
N GLU A 24 -11.47 7.78 2.03
CA GLU A 24 -12.58 8.13 2.92
C GLU A 24 -13.94 7.93 2.25
N LEU A 25 -13.99 8.02 0.92
CA LEU A 25 -15.20 7.76 0.15
C LEU A 25 -15.26 6.27 -0.20
N ARG A 26 -15.79 5.46 0.70
CA ARG A 26 -16.03 4.04 0.45
C ARG A 26 -17.50 3.70 0.64
N PHE A 27 -18.10 3.09 -0.37
CA PHE A 27 -19.53 2.74 -0.34
C PHE A 27 -19.74 1.29 -0.70
N ILE A 28 -20.74 0.70 -0.05
CA ILE A 28 -21.18 -0.66 -0.30
C ILE A 28 -22.54 -0.63 -0.98
N GLY A 29 -22.67 -1.38 -2.07
CA GLY A 29 -23.91 -1.58 -2.79
C GLY A 29 -24.32 -3.04 -2.86
N ASN A 30 -25.63 -3.26 -2.95
CA ASN A 30 -26.21 -4.60 -3.07
C ASN A 30 -26.15 -5.15 -4.51
N SER A 31 -25.69 -4.31 -5.44
CA SER A 31 -25.39 -4.62 -6.82
C SER A 31 -24.26 -3.70 -7.29
N GLU A 32 -23.63 -4.04 -8.42
CA GLU A 32 -22.65 -3.19 -9.06
C GLU A 32 -23.20 -1.79 -9.37
N THR A 33 -24.43 -1.72 -9.90
CA THR A 33 -25.10 -0.44 -10.21
C THR A 33 -25.36 0.39 -8.95
N ASP A 34 -25.80 -0.22 -7.86
CA ASP A 34 -26.04 0.48 -6.59
C ASP A 34 -24.75 1.06 -6.00
N ALA A 35 -23.66 0.26 -5.99
CA ALA A 35 -22.36 0.73 -5.53
C ALA A 35 -21.84 1.90 -6.39
N PHE A 36 -22.00 1.79 -7.71
CA PHE A 36 -21.62 2.83 -8.66
C PHE A 36 -22.42 4.13 -8.47
N GLN A 37 -23.74 4.04 -8.27
CA GLN A 37 -24.58 5.22 -8.04
C GLN A 37 -24.21 5.93 -6.73
N LYS A 38 -24.02 5.17 -5.65
CA LYS A 38 -23.61 5.71 -4.34
C LYS A 38 -22.28 6.44 -4.43
N ILE A 39 -21.27 5.83 -5.06
CA ILE A 39 -19.96 6.49 -5.17
C ILE A 39 -20.00 7.71 -6.09
N THR A 40 -20.83 7.68 -7.14
CA THR A 40 -21.00 8.82 -8.05
C THR A 40 -21.60 10.02 -7.32
N LEU A 41 -22.62 9.80 -6.48
CA LEU A 41 -23.23 10.86 -5.69
C LEU A 41 -22.25 11.44 -4.68
N ALA A 42 -21.53 10.58 -3.95
CA ALA A 42 -20.55 10.99 -2.97
C ALA A 42 -19.39 11.79 -3.59
N LEU A 43 -18.89 11.35 -4.75
CA LEU A 43 -17.87 12.10 -5.49
C LEU A 43 -18.39 13.46 -5.94
N LYS A 44 -19.63 13.54 -6.42
CA LYS A 44 -20.24 14.81 -6.82
C LYS A 44 -20.30 15.79 -5.65
N GLU A 45 -20.74 15.34 -4.49
CA GLU A 45 -20.79 16.16 -3.28
C GLU A 45 -19.39 16.61 -2.85
N TRP A 46 -18.45 15.66 -2.78
CA TRP A 46 -17.07 15.93 -2.39
C TRP A 46 -16.37 16.93 -3.32
N PHE A 47 -16.54 16.81 -4.64
CA PHE A 47 -16.00 17.77 -5.62
C PHE A 47 -16.72 19.12 -5.60
N THR A 48 -17.95 19.19 -5.11
CA THR A 48 -18.66 20.46 -4.97
C THR A 48 -18.14 21.23 -3.76
N SER A 49 -17.78 20.54 -2.68
CA SER A 49 -17.30 21.15 -1.44
C SER A 49 -15.77 21.30 -1.36
N SER A 50 -15.03 20.68 -2.28
CA SER A 50 -13.57 20.52 -2.17
C SER A 50 -12.85 20.93 -3.45
N LYS A 51 -11.59 21.35 -3.31
CA LYS A 51 -10.70 21.65 -4.44
C LYS A 51 -9.45 20.80 -4.33
N ILE A 52 -9.10 20.08 -5.40
CA ILE A 52 -7.79 19.43 -5.50
C ILE A 52 -6.75 20.52 -5.77
N VAL A 53 -5.77 20.62 -4.88
CA VAL A 53 -4.63 21.53 -5.00
C VAL A 53 -3.35 20.73 -4.99
N GLN A 54 -2.42 21.09 -5.88
CA GLN A 54 -1.06 20.56 -5.85
C GLN A 54 -0.21 21.45 -4.95
N VAL A 55 0.52 20.83 -4.03
CA VAL A 55 1.47 21.51 -3.16
C VAL A 55 2.85 20.95 -3.47
N ASN A 56 3.80 21.85 -3.75
CA ASN A 56 5.19 21.46 -3.89
C ASN A 56 5.76 21.22 -2.50
N ILE A 57 6.17 19.98 -2.25
CA ILE A 57 6.91 19.63 -1.04
C ILE A 57 8.38 19.72 -1.42
N PRO A 58 9.20 20.52 -0.71
CA PRO A 58 10.63 20.59 -0.99
C PRO A 58 11.24 19.19 -0.84
N GLU A 59 12.12 18.83 -1.77
CA GLU A 59 12.81 17.55 -1.73
C GLU A 59 13.61 17.47 -0.43
N VAL A 60 13.24 16.52 0.44
CA VAL A 60 14.05 16.20 1.60
C VAL A 60 15.31 15.54 1.04
N GLN A 61 16.43 16.26 1.03
CA GLN A 61 17.77 15.68 0.80
C GLN A 61 18.15 14.78 1.99
N GLU A 62 17.36 13.75 2.25
CA GLU A 62 17.78 12.67 3.12
C GLU A 62 18.32 11.57 2.22
N SER A 63 19.65 11.41 2.27
CA SER A 63 20.27 10.17 1.80
C SER A 63 19.50 9.00 2.41
N ASN A 64 19.03 8.10 1.55
CA ASN A 64 18.17 6.99 1.93
C ASN A 64 18.70 6.37 3.25
N PRO A 65 17.96 6.46 4.37
CA PRO A 65 18.46 6.05 5.68
C PRO A 65 18.82 4.56 5.72
N TRP A 66 18.25 3.76 4.81
CA TRP A 66 18.60 2.35 4.63
C TRP A 66 19.98 2.15 4.01
N LEU A 67 20.48 3.10 3.21
CA LEU A 67 21.85 3.04 2.68
C LEU A 67 22.90 3.19 3.78
N LYS A 68 22.58 3.84 4.92
CA LYS A 68 23.48 3.93 6.07
C LYS A 68 23.75 2.58 6.73
N ALA A 69 22.84 1.62 6.58
CA ALA A 69 22.97 0.28 7.13
C ALA A 69 23.66 -0.72 6.18
N CYS A 70 23.86 -0.33 4.91
CA CYS A 70 24.49 -1.18 3.92
C CYS A 70 25.97 -1.36 4.26
N GLY A 71 26.44 -2.60 4.35
CA GLY A 71 27.82 -2.90 4.74
C GLY A 71 28.11 -2.84 6.24
N ARG A 72 27.10 -2.70 7.13
CA ARG A 72 27.30 -2.60 8.59
C ARG A 72 28.10 -3.74 9.24
N SER A 73 28.21 -4.88 8.57
CA SER A 73 28.92 -6.08 9.03
C SER A 73 30.17 -6.37 8.21
N SER A 74 30.67 -5.42 7.39
CA SER A 74 31.87 -5.62 6.55
C SER A 74 33.12 -5.91 7.37
N ASP A 75 33.21 -5.29 8.55
CA ASP A 75 34.37 -5.38 9.44
C ASP A 75 34.05 -6.16 10.72
N ASP A 76 32.94 -6.90 10.74
CA ASP A 76 32.57 -7.74 11.87
C ASP A 76 33.50 -8.97 11.91
N PRO A 77 34.37 -9.12 12.93
CA PRO A 77 35.35 -10.19 13.00
C PRO A 77 34.72 -11.58 13.16
N ASP A 78 33.48 -11.64 13.66
CA ASP A 78 32.78 -12.88 13.96
C ASP A 78 31.76 -13.25 12.85
N PHE A 79 31.72 -12.47 11.76
CA PHE A 79 30.73 -12.64 10.69
C PHE A 79 30.74 -14.05 10.08
N GLU A 80 31.91 -14.63 9.85
CA GLU A 80 32.04 -15.97 9.29
C GLU A 80 31.49 -17.06 10.22
N ASP A 81 31.71 -16.94 11.52
CA ASP A 81 31.18 -17.88 12.52
C ASP A 81 29.66 -17.76 12.63
N PHE A 82 29.12 -16.54 12.57
CA PHE A 82 27.68 -16.30 12.49
C PHE A 82 27.05 -16.97 11.25
N ILE A 83 27.66 -16.82 10.07
CA ILE A 83 27.18 -17.45 8.83
C ILE A 83 27.27 -18.98 8.90
N LYS A 84 28.34 -19.52 9.49
CA LYS A 84 28.52 -20.96 9.70
C LYS A 84 27.40 -21.54 10.55
N GLU A 85 26.99 -20.87 11.62
CA GLU A 85 25.91 -21.35 12.49
C GLU A 85 24.54 -21.29 11.82
N ILE A 86 24.27 -20.22 11.03
CA ILE A 86 23.06 -20.16 10.19
C ILE A 86 23.00 -21.34 9.22
N ARG A 87 24.12 -21.73 8.61
CA ARG A 87 24.17 -22.88 7.70
C ARG A 87 23.89 -24.19 8.43
N ASN A 88 24.45 -24.39 9.62
CA ASN A 88 24.18 -25.56 10.45
C ASN A 88 22.68 -25.70 10.73
N MET A 89 22.04 -24.65 11.26
CA MET A 89 20.60 -24.64 11.56
C MET A 89 19.73 -24.94 10.32
N ARG A 90 20.10 -24.41 9.15
CA ARG A 90 19.37 -24.67 7.89
C ARG A 90 19.53 -26.11 7.42
N SER A 91 20.72 -26.69 7.62
CA SER A 91 21.01 -28.08 7.24
C SER A 91 20.31 -29.08 8.15
N GLU A 92 20.14 -28.75 9.43
CA GLU A 92 19.41 -29.57 10.41
C GLU A 92 17.90 -29.58 10.13
N ASN A 93 17.33 -28.43 9.75
CA ASN A 93 15.90 -28.33 9.38
C ASN A 93 15.56 -28.97 8.01
N THR A 94 16.55 -29.28 7.17
CA THR A 94 16.34 -29.97 5.88
C THR A 94 16.38 -31.49 6.01
N LYS A 95 16.70 -32.04 7.20
CA LYS A 95 16.80 -33.49 7.45
C LYS A 95 15.52 -34.13 8.04
N LEU A 96 14.38 -33.45 7.95
CA LEU A 96 13.05 -33.96 8.31
C LEU A 96 12.22 -34.25 7.05
#